data_AF-A0AAU3EST4-F1
#
_entry.id   AF-A0AAU3EST4-F1
#
_cell.length_a   1.000
_cell.length_b   1.000
_cell.length_c   1.000
_cell.angle_alpha   90.00
_cell.angle_beta   90.00
_cell.angle_gamma   90.00
#
_symmetry.space_group_name_H-M   'P 1'
#
loop_
_entity.id
_entity.type
_entity.pdbx_description
1 polymer ?
#
loop_
_entity_poly.entity_id
_entity_poly.type
_entity_poly.pdbx_seq_one_letter_code
_entity_poly.pdbx_strand_id
1 'polypeptide(L)'
;MTTQQPTVRSESGFTLTELLVTIVILGIIGTLLPKAIILGLRFTAGTEKRVAATSALGTLNRYFYGDVQSADTVTTDPACGVTDVIVHLSRPGTDVVYTYDRPTGALDRVKCTDGGVVTTLLGRIDNPASTHPVVLSCGAETSCTPPMEVTLTVQSDPAAPATALTAVRRASSS
;
A
#
# COMPACT_ATOMS: atom_id res chain seq x y z
N MET A 1 -6.50 -62.73 -53.72
CA MET A 1 -6.85 -63.13 -52.34
C MET A 1 -5.69 -62.70 -51.47
N THR A 2 -5.78 -61.53 -50.85
CA THR A 2 -4.68 -60.86 -50.14
C THR A 2 -4.93 -61.01 -48.65
N THR A 3 -4.09 -61.79 -47.98
CA THR A 3 -4.16 -62.09 -46.55
C THR A 3 -3.69 -60.88 -45.76
N GLN A 4 -4.63 -60.20 -45.12
CA GLN A 4 -4.39 -59.06 -44.23
C GLN A 4 -3.82 -59.57 -42.91
N GLN A 5 -2.54 -59.29 -42.67
CA GLN A 5 -1.83 -59.73 -41.48
C GLN A 5 -2.29 -58.91 -40.26
N PRO A 6 -2.83 -59.53 -39.20
CA PRO A 6 -3.27 -58.81 -38.02
C PRO A 6 -2.04 -58.28 -37.29
N THR A 7 -1.93 -56.96 -37.17
CA THR A 7 -0.99 -56.32 -36.28
C THR A 7 -1.41 -56.63 -34.84
N VAL A 8 -0.70 -57.58 -34.22
CA VAL A 8 -0.85 -57.87 -32.79
C VAL A 8 -0.46 -56.60 -32.04
N ARG A 9 -1.48 -55.87 -31.59
CA ARG A 9 -1.33 -54.72 -30.71
C ARG A 9 -0.88 -55.30 -29.37
N SER A 10 0.39 -55.15 -29.02
CA SER A 10 0.86 -55.47 -27.67
C SER A 10 0.10 -54.58 -26.68
N GLU A 11 -0.91 -55.14 -26.05
CA GLU A 11 -1.48 -54.58 -24.82
C GLU A 11 -0.43 -54.77 -23.73
N SER A 12 0.49 -53.80 -23.63
CA SER A 12 1.45 -53.74 -22.54
C SER A 12 0.68 -53.40 -21.27
N GLY A 13 0.20 -54.45 -20.58
CA GLY A 13 -0.48 -54.35 -19.31
C GLY A 13 0.41 -53.67 -18.27
N PHE A 14 -0.17 -52.70 -17.58
CA PHE A 14 0.48 -51.91 -16.54
C PHE A 14 1.08 -52.83 -15.48
N THR A 15 2.41 -52.80 -15.31
CA THR A 15 3.08 -53.69 -14.36
C THR A 15 2.86 -53.20 -12.92
N LEU A 16 2.79 -54.10 -11.94
CA LEU A 16 2.62 -53.74 -10.52
C LEU A 16 3.75 -52.79 -10.05
N THR A 17 4.95 -52.99 -10.58
CA THR A 17 6.11 -52.11 -10.39
C THR A 17 5.87 -50.70 -10.92
N GLU A 18 5.21 -50.56 -12.07
CA GLU A 18 4.88 -49.24 -12.66
C GLU A 18 3.89 -48.49 -11.78
N LEU A 19 2.85 -49.16 -11.26
CA LEU A 19 1.90 -48.57 -10.31
C LEU A 19 2.60 -48.08 -9.04
N LEU A 20 3.47 -48.91 -8.46
CA LEU A 20 4.18 -48.58 -7.22
C LEU A 20 5.09 -47.36 -7.42
N VAL A 21 5.86 -47.31 -8.52
CA VAL A 21 6.71 -46.17 -8.84
C VAL A 21 5.88 -44.90 -9.04
N THR A 22 4.73 -45.00 -9.71
CA THR A 22 3.85 -43.85 -9.94
C THR A 22 3.30 -43.28 -8.63
N ILE A 23 2.87 -44.13 -7.69
CA ILE A 23 2.37 -43.70 -6.38
C ILE A 23 3.47 -43.01 -5.57
N VAL A 24 4.69 -43.55 -5.59
CA VAL A 24 5.84 -42.95 -4.89
C VAL A 24 6.17 -41.57 -5.46
N ILE A 25 6.23 -41.46 -6.79
CA ILE A 25 6.50 -40.18 -7.46
C ILE A 25 5.38 -39.17 -7.16
N LEU A 26 4.12 -39.58 -7.25
CA LEU A 26 2.97 -38.71 -6.93
C LEU A 26 2.96 -38.30 -5.46
N GLY A 27 3.35 -39.16 -4.52
CA GLY A 27 3.46 -38.82 -3.11
C GLY A 27 4.55 -37.77 -2.84
N ILE A 28 5.71 -37.90 -3.50
CA ILE A 28 6.80 -36.91 -3.40
C ILE A 28 6.36 -35.57 -4.00
N ILE A 29 5.81 -35.58 -5.22
CA ILE A 29 5.36 -34.35 -5.89
C ILE A 29 4.21 -33.70 -5.11
N GLY A 30 3.25 -34.49 -4.67
CA GLY A 30 2.05 -34.03 -3.97
C GLY A 30 2.33 -33.36 -2.63
N THR A 31 3.46 -33.66 -1.98
CA THR A 31 3.84 -33.01 -0.71
C THR A 31 4.68 -31.74 -0.92
N LEU A 32 5.46 -31.67 -2.01
CA LEU A 32 6.34 -30.54 -2.30
C LEU A 32 5.62 -29.39 -3.02
N LEU A 33 4.73 -29.70 -3.97
CA LEU A 33 4.04 -28.69 -4.78
C LEU A 33 3.21 -27.70 -3.94
N PRO A 34 2.37 -28.15 -2.99
CA PRO A 34 1.54 -27.23 -2.22
C PRO A 34 2.38 -26.27 -1.36
N LYS A 35 3.50 -26.74 -0.80
CA LYS A 35 4.41 -25.89 -0.02
C LYS A 35 5.04 -24.80 -0.87
N ALA A 36 5.49 -25.16 -2.09
CA ALA A 36 6.05 -24.20 -3.03
C ALA A 36 5.01 -23.16 -3.46
N ILE A 37 3.75 -23.58 -3.72
CA ILE A 37 2.65 -22.68 -4.07
C ILE A 37 2.33 -21.73 -2.92
N ILE A 38 2.17 -22.24 -1.70
CA ILE A 38 1.88 -21.40 -0.52
C ILE A 38 2.99 -20.38 -0.29
N LEU A 39 4.25 -20.80 -0.41
CA LEU A 39 5.39 -19.92 -0.26
C LEU A 39 5.42 -18.85 -1.35
N GLY A 40 5.20 -19.24 -2.61
CA GLY A 40 5.09 -18.32 -3.74
C GLY A 40 3.99 -17.27 -3.54
N LEU A 41 2.78 -17.70 -3.16
CA LEU A 41 1.66 -16.81 -2.90
C LEU A 41 1.94 -15.80 -1.78
N ARG A 42 2.63 -16.24 -0.71
CA ARG A 42 3.03 -15.34 0.39
C ARG A 42 4.04 -14.28 -0.07
N PHE A 43 5.01 -14.66 -0.90
CA PHE A 43 5.99 -13.71 -1.44
C PHE A 43 5.33 -12.71 -2.39
N THR A 44 4.42 -13.15 -3.25
CA THR A 44 3.68 -12.25 -4.15
C THR A 44 2.85 -11.25 -3.36
N ALA A 45 2.06 -11.71 -2.38
CA ALA A 45 1.24 -10.83 -1.55
C ALA A 45 2.07 -9.80 -0.76
N GLY A 46 3.24 -10.20 -0.24
CA GLY A 46 4.16 -9.26 0.42
C GLY A 46 4.75 -8.21 -0.54
N THR A 47 5.05 -8.62 -1.78
CA THR A 47 5.58 -7.72 -2.81
C THR A 47 4.54 -6.70 -3.25
N GLU A 48 3.30 -7.14 -3.53
CA GLU A 48 2.19 -6.26 -3.89
C GLU A 48 1.96 -5.16 -2.85
N LYS A 49 1.99 -5.52 -1.55
CA LYS A 49 1.85 -4.55 -0.46
C LYS A 49 2.96 -3.50 -0.46
N ARG A 50 4.22 -3.93 -0.66
CA ARG A 50 5.37 -3.02 -0.71
C ARG A 50 5.31 -2.08 -1.90
N VAL A 51 4.88 -2.58 -3.05
CA VAL A 51 4.68 -1.76 -4.27
C VAL A 51 3.55 -0.75 -4.05
N ALA A 52 2.41 -1.19 -3.50
CA ALA A 52 1.29 -0.31 -3.18
C ALA A 52 1.69 0.82 -2.21
N ALA A 53 2.37 0.49 -1.12
CA ALA A 53 2.86 1.48 -0.16
C ALA A 53 3.84 2.48 -0.80
N THR A 54 4.76 2.00 -1.64
CA THR A 54 5.71 2.88 -2.35
C THR A 54 5.00 3.82 -3.32
N SER A 55 4.01 3.31 -4.05
CA SER A 55 3.18 4.13 -4.94
C SER A 55 2.38 5.19 -4.19
N ALA A 56 1.89 4.85 -2.99
CA ALA A 56 1.17 5.78 -2.11
C ALA A 56 2.07 6.93 -1.67
N LEU A 57 3.30 6.60 -1.24
CA LEU A 57 4.32 7.60 -0.86
C LEU A 57 4.71 8.50 -2.02
N GLY A 58 4.84 7.95 -3.23
CA GLY A 58 5.13 8.74 -4.43
C GLY A 58 4.04 9.77 -4.74
N THR A 59 2.78 9.34 -4.66
CA THR A 59 1.61 10.22 -4.87
C THR A 59 1.48 11.26 -3.76
N LEU A 60 1.66 10.84 -2.51
CA LEU A 60 1.69 11.73 -1.35
C LEU A 60 2.75 12.83 -1.50
N ASN A 61 3.99 12.45 -1.81
CA ASN A 61 5.10 13.42 -1.98
C ASN A 61 4.80 14.46 -3.06
N ARG A 62 4.16 14.04 -4.16
CA ARG A 62 3.79 14.94 -5.27
C ARG A 62 2.82 16.05 -4.83
N TYR A 63 1.86 15.74 -3.97
CA TYR A 63 0.87 16.73 -3.51
C TYR A 63 1.34 17.49 -2.27
N PHE A 64 1.91 16.77 -1.30
CA PHE A 64 2.23 17.29 0.04
C PHE A 64 3.10 18.53 0.00
N TYR A 65 4.17 18.53 -0.79
CA TYR A 65 5.07 19.67 -0.87
C TYR A 65 4.38 20.93 -1.40
N GLY A 66 3.61 20.80 -2.48
CA GLY A 66 2.88 21.93 -3.07
C GLY A 66 1.76 22.45 -2.17
N ASP A 67 1.07 21.55 -1.48
CA ASP A 67 0.00 21.94 -0.57
C ASP A 67 0.56 22.68 0.65
N VAL A 68 1.62 22.16 1.29
CA VAL A 68 2.29 22.82 2.43
C VAL A 68 2.87 24.18 2.03
N GLN A 69 3.47 24.29 0.84
CA GLN A 69 4.00 25.57 0.36
C GLN A 69 2.93 26.63 0.10
N SER A 70 1.72 26.19 -0.25
CA SER A 70 0.59 27.08 -0.55
C SER A 70 -0.36 27.33 0.63
N ALA A 71 -0.10 26.67 1.76
CA ALA A 71 -0.90 26.80 2.97
C ALA A 71 -0.54 28.09 3.69
N ASP A 72 -1.54 28.84 4.14
CA ASP A 72 -1.36 29.97 5.04
C ASP A 72 -1.33 29.50 6.50
N THR A 73 -2.10 28.47 6.83
CA THR A 73 -2.07 27.84 8.17
C THR A 73 -1.97 26.33 8.06
N VAL A 74 -1.32 25.75 9.06
CA VAL A 74 -1.22 24.32 9.28
C VAL A 74 -1.91 24.07 10.62
N THR A 75 -2.71 23.01 10.71
CA THR A 75 -3.33 22.57 11.95
C THR A 75 -3.64 21.08 11.84
N THR A 76 -4.15 20.50 12.92
CA THR A 76 -4.71 19.14 12.97
C THR A 76 -6.21 19.16 13.26
N ASP A 77 -6.82 20.35 13.24
CA ASP A 77 -8.24 20.51 13.50
C ASP A 77 -9.09 19.84 12.39
N PRO A 78 -10.27 19.30 12.74
CA PRO A 78 -11.23 18.81 11.76
C PRO A 78 -11.60 19.90 10.75
N ALA A 79 -11.56 19.56 9.47
CA ALA A 79 -11.99 20.41 8.37
C ALA A 79 -12.63 19.54 7.30
N CYS A 80 -13.21 20.12 6.25
CA CYS A 80 -13.72 19.33 5.11
C CYS A 80 -14.79 18.28 5.45
N GLY A 81 -15.44 18.35 6.62
CA GLY A 81 -16.34 17.29 7.11
C GLY A 81 -15.64 15.98 7.50
N VAL A 82 -14.31 15.99 7.64
CA VAL A 82 -13.52 14.86 8.12
C VAL A 82 -12.99 15.13 9.52
N THR A 83 -13.08 14.13 10.39
CA THR A 83 -12.69 14.21 11.81
C THR A 83 -11.31 13.60 12.07
N ASP A 84 -10.93 12.56 11.34
CA ASP A 84 -9.66 11.86 11.49
C ASP A 84 -8.57 12.53 10.64
N VAL A 85 -8.23 13.77 11.01
CA VAL A 85 -7.26 14.60 10.33
C VAL A 85 -5.84 14.27 10.79
N ILE A 86 -4.96 13.98 9.84
CA ILE A 86 -3.51 13.94 10.09
C ILE A 86 -2.96 15.36 10.06
N VAL A 87 -3.26 16.09 8.98
CA VAL A 87 -2.88 17.49 8.81
C VAL A 87 -3.92 18.21 7.98
N HIS A 88 -4.28 19.40 8.42
CA HIS A 88 -5.12 20.36 7.72
C HIS A 88 -4.24 21.55 7.32
N LEU A 89 -4.29 21.86 6.04
CA LEU A 89 -3.59 22.95 5.37
C LEU A 89 -4.66 23.90 4.84
N SER A 90 -4.75 25.08 5.43
CA SER A 90 -5.76 26.08 5.04
C SER A 90 -5.13 27.22 4.24
N ARG A 91 -5.86 27.69 3.23
CA ARG A 91 -5.57 28.90 2.46
C ARG A 91 -6.90 29.54 2.01
N PRO A 92 -6.93 30.83 1.63
CA PRO A 92 -8.14 31.52 1.21
C PRO A 92 -8.91 30.74 0.13
N GLY A 93 -10.17 30.42 0.43
CA GLY A 93 -11.08 29.70 -0.47
C GLY A 93 -10.71 28.24 -0.74
N THR A 94 -9.76 27.64 -0.02
CA THR A 94 -9.41 26.22 -0.16
C THR A 94 -8.82 25.64 1.10
N ASP A 95 -9.38 24.52 1.55
CA ASP A 95 -8.74 23.66 2.55
C ASP A 95 -8.24 22.37 1.91
N VAL A 96 -7.08 21.90 2.34
CA VAL A 96 -6.55 20.58 2.01
C VAL A 96 -6.32 19.80 3.29
N VAL A 97 -6.90 18.62 3.38
CA VAL A 97 -6.83 17.76 4.55
C VAL A 97 -6.29 16.41 4.15
N TYR A 98 -5.31 15.91 4.90
CA TYR A 98 -4.82 14.55 4.76
C TYR A 98 -5.41 13.69 5.87
N THR A 99 -5.95 12.54 5.50
CA THR A 99 -6.63 11.61 6.43
C THR A 99 -6.13 10.20 6.21
N TYR A 100 -6.16 9.40 7.26
CA TYR A 100 -5.80 7.99 7.19
C TYR A 100 -6.88 7.11 7.83
N ASP A 101 -7.54 6.32 6.99
CA ASP A 101 -8.55 5.37 7.41
C ASP A 101 -7.89 4.06 7.84
N ARG A 102 -7.82 3.82 9.15
CA ARG A 102 -7.14 2.65 9.73
C ARG A 102 -7.76 1.31 9.28
N PRO A 103 -9.11 1.13 9.29
CA PRO A 103 -9.74 -0.08 8.77
C PRO A 103 -9.31 -0.49 7.36
N THR A 104 -9.20 0.46 6.43
CA THR A 104 -8.92 0.17 5.01
C THR A 104 -7.45 0.41 4.62
N GLY A 105 -6.68 1.05 5.50
CA GLY A 105 -5.33 1.53 5.23
C GLY A 105 -5.30 2.67 4.21
N ALA A 106 -6.43 3.28 3.86
CA ALA A 106 -6.49 4.32 2.84
C ALA A 106 -5.87 5.62 3.35
N LEU A 107 -4.95 6.17 2.55
CA LEU A 107 -4.43 7.50 2.74
C LEU A 107 -5.08 8.42 1.71
N ASP A 108 -5.88 9.36 2.19
CA ASP A 108 -6.68 10.25 1.34
C ASP A 108 -6.24 11.70 1.50
N ARG A 109 -6.29 12.42 0.37
CA ARG A 109 -6.18 13.87 0.31
C ARG A 109 -7.55 14.43 -0.04
N VAL A 110 -8.16 15.14 0.88
CA VAL A 110 -9.45 15.80 0.71
C VAL A 110 -9.20 17.28 0.46
N LYS A 111 -9.64 17.79 -0.68
CA LYS A 111 -9.58 19.22 -1.02
C LYS A 111 -10.98 19.79 -1.01
N CYS A 112 -11.22 20.80 -0.19
CA CYS A 112 -12.49 21.50 -0.12
C CYS A 112 -12.33 22.91 -0.65
N THR A 113 -13.28 23.31 -1.49
CA THR A 113 -13.43 24.69 -1.96
C THR A 113 -14.90 25.08 -1.82
N ASP A 114 -15.22 26.35 -2.06
CA ASP A 114 -16.61 26.81 -2.12
C ASP A 114 -17.44 26.07 -3.19
N GLY A 115 -16.76 25.47 -4.18
CA GLY A 115 -17.38 24.67 -5.25
C GLY A 115 -17.60 23.20 -4.91
N GLY A 116 -17.18 22.73 -3.73
CA GLY A 116 -17.39 21.36 -3.27
C GLY A 116 -16.15 20.67 -2.72
N VAL A 117 -16.31 19.38 -2.44
CA VAL A 117 -15.27 18.52 -1.83
C VAL A 117 -14.79 17.50 -2.85
N VAL A 118 -13.47 17.40 -3.01
CA VAL A 118 -12.81 16.43 -3.88
C VAL A 118 -11.87 15.57 -3.05
N THR A 119 -12.18 14.28 -2.94
CA THR A 119 -11.32 13.29 -2.29
C THR A 119 -10.46 12.57 -3.31
N THR A 120 -9.15 12.53 -3.07
CA THR A 120 -8.16 11.82 -3.88
C THR A 120 -7.50 10.74 -3.04
N LEU A 121 -7.69 9.49 -3.43
CA LEU A 121 -6.97 8.36 -2.83
C LEU A 121 -5.50 8.43 -3.26
N LEU A 122 -4.61 8.62 -2.29
CA LEU A 122 -3.17 8.64 -2.53
C LEU A 122 -2.61 7.22 -2.62
N GLY A 123 -3.20 6.28 -1.87
CA GLY A 123 -2.92 4.86 -1.94
C GLY A 123 -3.33 4.14 -0.66
N ARG A 124 -2.89 2.90 -0.51
CA ARG A 124 -3.17 2.08 0.68
C ARG A 124 -1.88 1.64 1.37
N ILE A 125 -1.89 1.74 2.69
CA ILE A 125 -0.80 1.38 3.58
C ILE A 125 -1.35 0.37 4.59
N ASP A 126 -1.09 -0.90 4.33
CA ASP A 126 -1.49 -2.01 5.20
C ASP A 126 -0.51 -2.13 6.37
N ASN A 127 -0.74 -1.41 7.46
CA ASN A 127 0.03 -1.56 8.70
C ASN A 127 -0.86 -1.80 9.92
N PRO A 128 -1.37 -3.03 10.11
CA PRO A 128 -2.25 -3.36 11.22
C PRO A 128 -1.55 -3.32 12.60
N ALA A 129 -0.22 -3.23 12.62
CA ALA A 129 0.58 -3.26 13.85
C ALA A 129 0.91 -1.86 14.39
N SER A 130 0.87 -0.81 13.56
CA SER A 130 1.15 0.56 14.01
C SER A 130 -0.12 1.23 14.50
N THR A 131 -0.10 1.75 15.73
CA THR A 131 -1.17 2.61 16.25
C THR A 131 -1.23 3.97 15.54
N HIS A 132 -0.12 4.41 14.93
CA HIS A 132 0.01 5.67 14.19
C HIS A 132 0.94 5.46 12.98
N PRO A 133 0.46 4.84 11.88
CA PRO A 133 1.29 4.58 10.70
C PRO A 133 1.64 5.84 9.94
N VAL A 134 0.96 6.96 10.22
CA VAL A 134 1.30 8.28 9.74
C VAL A 134 1.35 9.22 10.93
N VAL A 135 2.47 9.90 11.12
CA VAL A 135 2.70 10.84 12.23
C VAL A 135 3.11 12.19 11.65
N LEU A 136 2.40 13.23 12.07
CA LEU A 136 2.78 14.62 11.80
C LEU A 136 3.77 15.10 12.86
N SER A 137 4.81 15.82 12.41
CA SER A 137 5.72 16.58 13.25
C SER A 137 5.91 17.97 12.64
N CYS A 138 6.01 19.00 13.48
CA CYS A 138 6.14 20.39 13.05
C CYS A 138 7.48 20.99 13.50
N GLY A 139 8.56 20.23 13.26
CA GLY A 139 9.90 20.57 13.70
C GLY A 139 10.02 20.49 15.23
N ALA A 140 10.59 21.55 15.84
CA ALA A 140 10.70 21.65 17.29
C ALA A 140 9.40 22.09 17.98
N GLU A 141 8.36 22.46 17.21
CA GLU A 141 7.11 22.96 17.75
C GLU A 141 6.14 21.81 18.05
N THR A 142 5.51 21.86 19.22
CA THR A 142 4.48 20.91 19.65
C THR A 142 3.10 21.22 19.07
N SER A 143 2.86 22.48 18.69
CA SER A 143 1.69 22.93 17.96
C SER A 143 2.08 23.26 16.53
N CYS A 144 1.38 22.69 15.56
CA CYS A 144 1.57 23.01 14.15
C CYS A 144 1.00 24.38 13.77
N THR A 145 1.04 25.38 14.65
CA THR A 145 0.60 26.74 14.39
C THR A 145 1.64 27.73 14.99
N PRO A 146 2.45 28.50 14.21
CA PRO A 146 2.59 28.62 12.75
C PRO A 146 3.96 28.07 12.25
N PRO A 147 4.12 26.75 12.10
CA PRO A 147 5.38 26.12 11.79
C PRO A 147 5.79 26.47 10.37
N MET A 148 7.08 26.76 10.21
CA MET A 148 7.66 26.91 8.89
C MET A 148 7.96 25.54 8.27
N GLU A 149 8.14 24.49 9.08
CA GLU A 149 8.53 23.15 8.63
C GLU A 149 7.52 22.11 9.11
N VAL A 150 7.03 21.28 8.18
CA VAL A 150 6.08 20.21 8.44
C VAL A 150 6.69 18.91 7.92
N THR A 151 6.84 17.94 8.81
CA THR A 151 7.33 16.60 8.51
C THR A 151 6.23 15.58 8.72
N LEU A 152 5.88 14.87 7.66
CA LEU A 152 4.96 13.75 7.71
C LEU A 152 5.75 12.45 7.63
N THR A 153 5.74 11.69 8.71
CA THR A 153 6.44 10.40 8.82
C THR A 153 5.46 9.27 8.56
N VAL A 154 5.79 8.42 7.60
CA VAL A 154 4.95 7.29 7.20
C VAL A 154 5.69 5.98 7.44
N GLN A 155 5.07 5.10 8.21
CA GLN A 155 5.55 3.76 8.54
C GLN A 155 4.68 2.71 7.83
N SER A 156 5.13 2.22 6.67
CA SER A 156 4.38 1.25 5.87
C SER A 156 4.61 -0.22 6.25
N ASP A 157 5.80 -0.56 6.73
CA ASP A 157 6.17 -1.91 7.19
C ASP A 157 6.91 -1.75 8.52
N PRO A 158 6.46 -2.34 9.65
CA PRO A 158 7.14 -2.19 10.95
C PRO A 158 8.58 -2.70 10.97
N ALA A 159 8.97 -3.56 10.01
CA ALA A 159 10.34 -4.04 9.86
C ALA A 159 11.22 -3.13 8.98
N ALA A 160 10.64 -2.15 8.29
CA ALA A 160 11.34 -1.19 7.45
C ALA A 160 11.54 0.16 8.18
N PRO A 161 12.51 0.99 7.78
CA PRO A 161 12.60 2.35 8.28
C PRO A 161 11.41 3.21 7.83
N ALA A 162 10.98 4.13 8.68
CA ALA A 162 9.96 5.12 8.33
C ALA A 162 10.42 6.03 7.19
N THR A 163 9.49 6.44 6.33
CA THR A 163 9.75 7.47 5.32
C THR A 163 9.28 8.82 5.84
N ALA A 164 10.19 9.78 5.97
CA ALA A 164 9.86 11.16 6.35
C ALA A 164 9.75 12.06 5.12
N LEU A 165 8.66 12.81 5.04
CA LEU A 165 8.42 13.83 4.02
C LEU A 165 8.42 15.19 4.71
N THR A 166 9.46 15.98 4.50
CA THR A 166 9.58 17.32 5.05
C THR A 166 9.28 18.36 3.98
N ALA A 167 8.37 19.27 4.28
CA ALA A 167 8.05 20.42 3.44
C ALA A 167 8.09 21.71 4.27
N VAL A 168 8.52 22.80 3.63
CA VAL A 168 8.64 24.11 4.26
C VAL A 168 7.59 25.04 3.65
N ARG A 169 6.79 25.68 4.50
CA ARG A 169 5.78 26.67 4.10
C ARG A 169 6.48 27.91 3.55
N ARG A 170 5.89 28.56 2.55
CA ARG A 170 6.40 29.85 2.07
C ARG A 170 6.19 30.90 3.17
N ALA A 171 7.22 31.68 3.50
CA ALA A 171 7.03 32.85 4.35
C ALA A 171 6.07 33.81 3.64
N SER A 172 4.93 34.12 4.26
CA SER A 172 4.06 35.19 3.81
C SER A 172 4.84 36.50 3.96
N SER A 173 5.27 37.09 2.85
CA SER A 173 5.80 38.46 2.86
C SER A 173 4.66 39.38 3.28
N SER A 174 4.72 39.85 4.52
CA SER A 174 3.89 40.92 5.08
C SER A 174 4.04 42.21 4.31
#